data_AF-A0AA39JDA6-F1
#
_entry.id   AF-A0AA39JDA6-F1
#
_cell.length_a   1.000
_cell.length_b   1.000
_cell.length_c   1.000
_cell.angle_alpha   90.00
_cell.angle_beta   90.00
_cell.angle_gamma   90.00
#
_symmetry.space_group_name_H-M   'P 1'
#
loop_
_entity.id
_entity.type
_entity.pdbx_description
1 polymer ?
#
loop_
_entity_poly.entity_id
_entity_poly.type
_entity_poly.pdbx_seq_one_letter_code
_entity_poly.pdbx_strand_id
1 'polypeptide(L)'
;PETIHVVKEKEAIRILGAWFGNNIDDCVVWSSQLEKIDSALESWERSNPTIQGRRLIVSMVVGAMTQYLTTVQGMPKTIEKQMIKRIRKFMWGDKTQSPVNFDTLLAPRTEG
;
A
#
# COMPACT_ATOMS: atom_id res chain seq x y z
N PRO A 1 -34.31 8.21 23.73
CA PRO A 1 -32.86 8.33 23.53
C PRO A 1 -32.19 6.96 23.75
N GLU A 2 -32.20 6.12 22.72
CA GLU A 2 -31.72 4.71 22.77
C GLU A 2 -30.79 4.35 21.60
N THR A 3 -30.44 5.31 20.73
CA THR A 3 -29.78 5.04 19.44
C THR A 3 -28.28 5.34 19.40
N ILE A 4 -27.64 5.64 20.54
CA ILE A 4 -26.20 5.90 20.59
C ILE A 4 -25.49 4.63 21.05
N HIS A 5 -24.92 3.89 20.09
CA HIS A 5 -24.05 2.76 20.37
C HIS A 5 -22.65 3.28 20.73
N VAL A 6 -22.25 3.08 21.99
CA VAL A 6 -20.91 3.38 22.49
C VAL A 6 -20.06 2.12 22.38
N VAL A 7 -18.99 2.20 21.60
CA VAL A 7 -18.06 1.09 21.32
C VAL A 7 -17.32 0.67 22.59
N LYS A 8 -17.27 -0.63 22.89
CA LYS A 8 -16.57 -1.16 24.06
C LYS A 8 -15.06 -1.29 23.80
N GLU A 9 -14.26 -1.48 24.86
CA GLU A 9 -12.83 -1.79 24.68
C GLU A 9 -12.63 -3.03 23.80
N LYS A 10 -11.64 -2.96 22.89
CA LYS A 10 -11.31 -3.99 21.87
C LYS A 10 -12.36 -4.20 20.77
N GLU A 11 -13.44 -3.42 20.78
CA GLU A 11 -14.41 -3.42 19.69
C GLU A 11 -13.97 -2.39 18.64
N ALA A 12 -13.88 -2.83 17.38
CA ALA A 12 -13.48 -2.01 16.26
C ALA A 12 -14.68 -1.76 15.35
N ILE A 13 -15.01 -0.50 15.10
CA ILE A 13 -16.04 -0.11 14.14
C ILE A 13 -15.40 0.41 12.86
N ARG A 14 -15.96 -0.01 11.72
CA ARG A 14 -15.50 0.44 10.41
C ARG A 14 -16.28 1.69 9.99
N ILE A 15 -15.59 2.81 9.87
CA ILE A 15 -16.16 4.09 9.41
C ILE A 15 -15.40 4.53 8.16
N LEU A 16 -16.14 4.67 7.05
CA LEU A 16 -15.60 5.12 5.75
C LEU A 16 -14.35 4.33 5.31
N GLY A 17 -14.32 3.03 5.62
CA GLY A 17 -13.22 2.13 5.24
C GLY A 17 -12.07 2.05 6.25
N ALA A 18 -11.97 2.99 7.20
CA ALA A 18 -11.02 2.97 8.31
C ALA A 18 -11.61 2.28 9.55
N TRP A 19 -10.75 1.73 10.41
CA TRP A 19 -11.16 0.98 11.61
C TRP A 19 -10.88 1.75 12.91
N PHE A 20 -11.91 2.14 13.64
CA PHE A 20 -11.80 2.95 14.87
C PHE A 20 -12.23 2.15 16.11
N GLY A 21 -11.47 2.28 17.21
CA GLY A 21 -11.69 1.53 18.45
C GLY A 21 -10.43 1.47 19.32
N ASN A 22 -10.57 1.13 20.60
CA ASN A 22 -9.45 1.09 21.55
C ASN A 22 -8.68 -0.25 21.44
N ASN A 23 -7.35 -0.21 21.34
CA ASN A 23 -6.45 -1.37 21.16
C ASN A 23 -6.72 -2.24 19.92
N ILE A 24 -6.90 -1.62 18.74
CA ILE A 24 -7.02 -2.35 17.47
C ILE A 24 -5.63 -2.74 16.96
N ASP A 25 -5.52 -3.92 16.34
CA ASP A 25 -4.33 -4.30 15.59
C ASP A 25 -4.35 -3.65 14.18
N ASP A 26 -3.59 -2.58 14.02
CA ASP A 26 -3.41 -1.87 12.74
C ASP A 26 -2.95 -2.80 11.61
N CYS A 27 -2.28 -3.92 11.92
CA CYS A 27 -1.83 -4.88 10.91
C CYS A 27 -3.00 -5.55 10.17
N VAL A 28 -4.14 -5.73 10.84
CA VAL A 28 -5.35 -6.33 10.25
C VAL A 28 -6.03 -5.38 9.26
N VAL A 29 -5.90 -4.07 9.48
CA VAL A 29 -6.45 -3.07 8.56
C VAL A 29 -5.70 -3.08 7.23
N TRP A 30 -4.37 -3.07 7.32
CA TRP A 30 -3.48 -2.95 6.18
C TRP A 30 -3.34 -4.25 5.38
N SER A 31 -3.55 -5.43 5.98
CA SER A 31 -3.47 -6.71 5.27
C SER A 31 -4.45 -6.80 4.09
N SER A 32 -5.71 -6.43 4.31
CA SER A 32 -6.72 -6.40 3.23
C SER A 32 -6.37 -5.43 2.09
N GLN A 33 -5.66 -4.34 2.42
CA GLN A 33 -5.24 -3.36 1.43
C GLN A 33 -4.03 -3.85 0.64
N LEU A 34 -3.10 -4.54 1.30
CA LEU A 34 -1.96 -5.19 0.65
C LEU A 34 -2.42 -6.25 -0.37
N GLU A 35 -3.41 -7.08 -0.03
CA GLU A 35 -3.97 -8.09 -0.94
C GLU A 35 -4.59 -7.49 -2.20
N LYS A 36 -5.32 -6.36 -2.05
CA LYS A 36 -5.89 -5.63 -3.20
C LYS A 36 -4.82 -5.04 -4.10
N ILE A 37 -3.77 -4.49 -3.50
CA ILE A 37 -2.62 -3.96 -4.24
C ILE A 37 -1.93 -5.10 -4.99
N ASP A 38 -1.68 -6.23 -4.34
CA ASP A 38 -1.06 -7.41 -4.96
C ASP A 38 -1.89 -7.88 -6.17
N SER A 39 -3.21 -8.02 -6.00
CA SER A 39 -4.13 -8.41 -7.08
C SER A 39 -4.12 -7.43 -8.26
N ALA A 40 -4.09 -6.12 -7.96
CA ALA A 40 -4.05 -5.09 -9.00
C ALA A 40 -2.72 -5.11 -9.76
N LEU A 41 -1.59 -5.21 -9.04
CA LEU A 41 -0.26 -5.28 -9.65
C LEU A 41 -0.11 -6.55 -10.51
N GLU A 42 -0.60 -7.70 -10.05
CA GLU A 42 -0.61 -8.94 -10.83
C GLU A 42 -1.43 -8.83 -12.12
N SER A 43 -2.59 -8.16 -12.07
CA SER A 43 -3.39 -7.91 -13.27
C SER A 43 -2.65 -7.02 -14.27
N TRP A 44 -1.97 -5.97 -13.78
CA TRP A 44 -1.16 -5.09 -14.62
C TRP A 44 0.08 -5.77 -15.18
N GLU A 45 0.69 -6.68 -14.44
CA GLU A 45 1.86 -7.44 -14.87
C GLU A 45 1.58 -8.23 -16.17
N ARG A 46 0.35 -8.75 -16.33
CA ARG A 46 -0.08 -9.47 -17.54
C ARG A 46 0.00 -8.64 -18.81
N SER A 47 0.00 -7.31 -18.70
CA SER A 47 0.16 -6.41 -19.85
C SER A 47 1.62 -6.22 -20.30
N ASN A 48 2.58 -6.85 -19.61
CA ASN A 48 4.02 -6.72 -19.85
C ASN A 48 4.50 -5.25 -19.94
N PRO A 49 4.24 -4.43 -18.90
CA PRO A 49 4.55 -3.01 -18.94
C PRO A 49 6.06 -2.75 -18.99
N THR A 50 6.44 -1.69 -19.72
CA THR A 50 7.81 -1.15 -19.70
C THR A 50 8.17 -0.61 -18.32
N ILE A 51 9.46 -0.34 -18.06
CA ILE A 51 9.90 0.23 -16.77
C ILE A 51 9.19 1.56 -16.44
N GLN A 52 8.93 2.39 -17.47
CA GLN A 52 8.18 3.63 -17.30
C GLN A 52 6.69 3.36 -17.03
N GLY A 53 6.11 2.37 -17.71
CA GLY A 53 4.76 1.90 -17.42
C GLY A 53 4.63 1.42 -15.98
N ARG A 54 5.58 0.60 -15.50
CA ARG A 54 5.62 0.11 -14.12
C ARG A 54 5.67 1.26 -13.11
N ARG A 55 6.52 2.27 -13.34
CA ARG A 55 6.59 3.48 -12.50
C ARG A 55 5.24 4.20 -12.40
N LEU A 56 4.56 4.39 -13.52
CA LEU A 56 3.24 5.04 -13.57
C LEU A 56 2.18 4.19 -12.86
N ILE A 57 2.17 2.88 -13.09
CA ILE A 57 1.24 1.94 -12.44
C ILE A 57 1.44 1.94 -10.93
N VAL A 58 2.68 1.89 -10.44
CA VAL A 58 2.96 1.98 -8.99
C VAL A 58 2.39 3.27 -8.41
N SER A 59 2.62 4.40 -9.08
CA SER A 59 2.12 5.71 -8.62
C SER A 59 0.59 5.73 -8.56
N MET A 60 -0.06 5.24 -9.61
CA MET A 60 -1.52 5.21 -9.73
C MET A 60 -2.18 4.21 -8.79
N VAL A 61 -1.66 2.98 -8.69
CA VAL A 61 -2.27 1.91 -7.88
C VAL A 61 -1.89 2.07 -6.42
N VAL A 62 -0.59 1.99 -6.12
CA VAL A 62 -0.11 1.99 -4.73
C VAL A 62 -0.33 3.36 -4.08
N GLY A 63 -0.04 4.44 -4.80
CA GLY A 63 -0.29 5.80 -4.30
C GLY A 63 -1.76 6.03 -3.98
N ALA A 64 -2.66 5.82 -4.94
CA ALA A 64 -4.09 6.08 -4.73
C ALA A 64 -4.71 5.19 -3.65
N MET A 65 -4.32 3.90 -3.61
CA MET A 65 -4.87 2.94 -2.63
C MET A 65 -4.39 3.19 -1.19
N THR A 66 -3.23 3.83 -0.99
CA THR A 66 -2.65 4.03 0.34
C THR A 66 -2.89 5.43 0.91
N GLN A 67 -3.05 6.44 0.06
CA GLN A 67 -3.09 7.86 0.45
C GLN A 67 -4.15 8.16 1.52
N TYR A 68 -5.40 7.74 1.31
CA TYR A 68 -6.49 8.01 2.25
C TYR A 68 -6.26 7.33 3.59
N LEU A 69 -5.99 6.01 3.58
CA LEU A 69 -5.82 5.23 4.79
C LEU A 69 -4.62 5.70 5.62
N THR A 70 -3.53 6.09 4.95
CA THR A 70 -2.35 6.69 5.59
C THR A 70 -2.70 8.00 6.28
N THR A 71 -3.57 8.82 5.69
CA THR A 71 -3.98 10.11 6.26
C THR A 71 -4.85 9.92 7.50
N VAL A 72 -5.74 8.92 7.49
CA VAL A 72 -6.73 8.73 8.55
C VAL A 72 -6.21 7.90 9.72
N GLN A 73 -5.35 6.90 9.46
CA GLN A 73 -4.92 5.93 10.47
C GLN A 73 -3.39 5.81 10.58
N GLY A 74 -2.64 6.55 9.75
CA GLY A 74 -1.20 6.37 9.65
C GLY A 74 -0.82 5.06 8.95
N MET A 75 0.46 4.92 8.64
CA MET A 75 1.04 3.69 8.08
C MET A 75 2.14 3.18 9.01
N PRO A 76 1.96 2.00 9.64
CA PRO A 76 3.02 1.39 10.44
C PRO A 76 4.27 1.10 9.61
N LYS A 77 5.46 1.22 10.21
CA LYS A 77 6.75 0.97 9.53
C LYS A 77 6.88 -0.46 8.98
N THR A 78 6.24 -1.43 9.60
CA THR A 78 6.16 -2.81 9.11
C THR A 78 5.41 -2.90 7.79
N ILE A 79 4.29 -2.18 7.65
CA ILE A 79 3.50 -2.10 6.42
C ILE A 79 4.26 -1.33 5.34
N GLU A 80 4.92 -0.22 5.68
CA GLU A 80 5.74 0.55 4.74
C GLU A 80 6.83 -0.33 4.12
N LYS A 81 7.57 -1.10 4.94
CA LYS A 81 8.59 -2.05 4.47
C LYS A 81 8.00 -3.12 3.53
N GLN A 82 6.83 -3.65 3.89
CA GLN A 82 6.11 -4.61 3.06
C GLN A 82 5.66 -4.03 1.72
N MET A 83 5.26 -2.75 1.71
CA MET A 83 4.88 -2.03 0.49
C MET A 83 6.09 -1.80 -0.41
N ILE A 84 7.20 -1.31 0.14
CA ILE A 84 8.45 -1.10 -0.60
C ILE A 84 8.92 -2.41 -1.25
N LYS A 85 8.81 -3.55 -0.55
CA LYS A 85 9.16 -4.87 -1.10
C LYS A 85 8.32 -5.20 -2.34
N ARG A 86 7.01 -4.93 -2.31
CA ARG A 86 6.09 -5.15 -3.45
C ARG A 86 6.41 -4.24 -4.61
N ILE A 87 6.64 -2.95 -4.35
CA ILE A 87 7.04 -1.97 -5.37
C ILE A 87 8.32 -2.44 -6.07
N ARG A 88 9.35 -2.84 -5.31
CA ARG A 88 10.60 -3.34 -5.89
C ARG A 88 10.39 -4.60 -6.74
N LYS A 89 9.61 -5.56 -6.24
CA LYS A 89 9.27 -6.78 -7.00
C LYS A 89 8.57 -6.42 -8.31
N PHE A 90 7.56 -5.55 -8.27
CA PHE A 90 6.82 -5.15 -9.45
C PHE A 90 7.65 -4.28 -10.41
N MET A 91 8.58 -3.46 -9.93
CA MET A 91 9.44 -2.66 -10.81
C MET A 91 10.42 -3.53 -11.62
N TRP A 92 10.89 -4.63 -11.02
CA TRP A 92 11.92 -5.49 -11.61
C TRP A 92 11.41 -6.81 -12.20
N GLY A 93 10.16 -7.19 -11.93
CA GLY A 93 9.55 -8.42 -12.44
C GLY A 93 10.35 -9.66 -12.03
N ASP A 94 10.67 -10.51 -13.00
CA ASP A 94 11.41 -11.76 -12.81
C ASP A 94 12.93 -11.59 -12.63
N LYS A 95 13.44 -10.35 -12.63
CA LYS A 95 14.88 -10.12 -12.47
C LYS A 95 15.31 -10.49 -11.04
N THR A 96 16.26 -11.41 -10.94
CA THR A 96 16.79 -11.94 -9.67
C THR A 96 17.44 -10.86 -8.79
N GLN A 97 17.95 -9.79 -9.39
CA GLN A 97 18.56 -8.66 -8.67
C GLN A 97 18.02 -7.33 -9.19
N SER A 98 17.85 -6.38 -8.26
CA SER A 98 17.53 -4.98 -8.59
C SER A 98 18.74 -4.37 -9.30
N PRO A 99 18.66 -4.03 -10.61
CA PRO A 99 19.80 -3.52 -11.38
C PRO A 99 20.25 -2.12 -10.94
N VAL A 100 19.38 -1.39 -10.22
CA VAL A 100 19.61 -0.01 -9.78
C VAL A 100 19.27 0.08 -8.29
N ASN A 101 20.04 0.88 -7.54
CA ASN A 101 19.72 1.19 -6.15
C ASN A 101 18.34 1.86 -6.05
N PHE A 102 17.63 1.60 -4.96
CA PHE A 102 16.29 2.16 -4.74
C PHE A 102 16.30 3.69 -4.64
N ASP A 103 17.33 4.29 -4.05
CA ASP A 103 17.41 5.76 -3.96
C ASP A 103 17.52 6.39 -5.36
N THR A 104 18.32 5.79 -6.23
CA THR A 104 18.45 6.19 -7.64
C THR A 104 17.14 5.95 -8.42
N LEU A 105 16.39 4.89 -8.10
CA LEU A 105 15.07 4.63 -8.72
C LEU A 105 14.04 5.72 -8.38
N LEU A 106 14.13 6.30 -7.19
CA LEU A 106 13.23 7.35 -6.70
C LEU A 106 13.66 8.76 -7.13
N ALA A 107 14.93 8.92 -7.53
CA ALA A 107 15.47 10.20 -7.95
C ALA A 107 14.73 10.75 -9.18
N PRO A 108 14.60 12.09 -9.30
CA PRO A 108 14.11 12.72 -10.51
C PRO A 108 14.94 12.31 -11.73
N ARG A 109 14.30 12.19 -12.90
CA ARG A 109 14.98 11.86 -14.16
C ARG A 109 16.08 12.86 -14.54
N THR A 110 16.06 14.06 -13.97
CA THR A 110 17.10 15.08 -14.19
C THR A 110 18.40 14.79 -13.44
N GLU A 111 18.37 13.89 -12.46
CA GLU A 111 19.51 13.56 -11.58
C GLU A 111 20.10 12.16 -11.86
N GLY A 112 19.57 11.43 -12.87
CA GLY A 112 20.01 10.09 -13.27
C GLY A 112 19.50 9.64 -14.63
#